data_AF-A0A3D5SZL6-F1
#
_entry.id   AF-A0A3D5SZL6-F1
#
_cell.length_a   1.000
_cell.length_b   1.000
_cell.length_c   1.000
_cell.angle_alpha   90.00
_cell.angle_beta   90.00
_cell.angle_gamma   90.00
#
_symmetry.space_group_name_H-M   'P 1'
#
loop_
_entity.id
_entity.type
_entity.pdbx_description
1 polymer ?
#
loop_
_entity_poly.entity_id
_entity_poly.type
_entity_poly.pdbx_seq_one_letter_code
_entity_poly.pdbx_strand_id
1 'polypeptide(L)'
;ANMPIQRFGSTLVSRGQFGSYMRTLREAHREENLEAVMCRSLLSVDWQGWVYDCDFNQMLGLPLRLPERARVKIADLVGRDLAGNPIAVMNHCYGCTAGQGSSCGGALAA
;
A
#
# COMPACT_ATOMS: atom_id res chain seq x y z
N ALA A 1 -4.90 11.80 -6.32
CA ALA A 1 -3.73 11.61 -5.44
C ALA A 1 -4.22 11.75 -3.99
N ASN A 2 -4.66 10.64 -3.38
CA ASN A 2 -5.42 10.67 -2.13
C ASN A 2 -4.81 9.78 -1.03
N MET A 3 -3.63 9.19 -1.27
CA MET A 3 -3.04 8.28 -0.27
C MET A 3 -2.44 9.07 0.90
N PRO A 4 -2.73 8.69 2.16
CA PRO A 4 -2.34 9.44 3.37
C PRO A 4 -0.86 9.27 3.72
N ILE A 5 0.03 9.47 2.75
CA ILE A 5 1.48 9.28 2.85
C ILE A 5 2.22 10.48 2.23
N GLN A 6 3.50 10.61 2.56
CA GLN A 6 4.42 11.60 2.00
C GLN A 6 3.78 13.01 1.95
N ARG A 7 3.76 13.65 0.77
CA ARG A 7 3.29 15.03 0.60
C ARG A 7 1.83 15.24 1.05
N PHE A 8 0.92 14.34 0.70
CA PHE A 8 -0.49 14.49 1.08
C PHE A 8 -0.68 14.23 2.57
N GLY A 9 -0.04 13.19 3.10
CA GLY A 9 -0.01 12.93 4.54
C GLY A 9 0.50 14.13 5.35
N SER A 10 1.62 14.73 4.92
CA SER A 10 2.18 15.94 5.56
C SER A 10 1.21 17.12 5.53
N THR A 11 0.50 17.32 4.41
CA THR A 11 -0.53 18.36 4.29
C THR A 11 -1.70 18.14 5.25
N LEU A 12 -2.14 16.89 5.41
CA LEU A 12 -3.19 16.54 6.38
C LEU A 12 -2.72 16.78 7.82
N VAL A 13 -1.46 16.46 8.14
CA VAL A 13 -0.89 16.70 9.47
C VAL A 13 -0.81 18.20 9.77
N SER A 14 -0.29 19.01 8.84
CA SER A 14 -0.16 20.46 9.05
C SER A 14 -1.49 21.18 9.20
N ARG A 15 -2.58 20.59 8.69
CA ARG A 15 -3.96 21.09 8.84
C ARG A 15 -4.72 20.46 10.01
N GLY A 16 -4.11 19.55 10.78
CA GLY A 16 -4.79 18.82 11.86
C GLY A 16 -5.87 17.84 11.37
N GLN A 17 -5.86 17.47 10.09
CA GLN A 17 -6.88 16.65 9.41
C GLN A 17 -6.48 15.18 9.26
N PHE A 18 -5.24 14.80 9.62
CA PHE A 18 -4.76 13.43 9.41
C PHE A 18 -5.60 12.38 10.13
N GLY A 19 -5.94 12.63 11.41
CA GLY A 19 -6.71 11.68 12.21
C GLY A 19 -8.15 11.47 11.70
N SER A 20 -8.84 12.55 11.30
CA SER A 20 -10.19 12.45 10.74
C SER A 20 -10.17 11.77 9.37
N TYR A 21 -9.20 12.11 8.52
CA TYR A 21 -9.04 11.47 7.23
C TYR A 21 -8.80 9.96 7.34
N MET A 22 -7.92 9.55 8.26
CA MET A 22 -7.68 8.13 8.54
C MET A 22 -8.93 7.41 9.07
N ARG A 23 -9.78 8.10 9.83
CA ARG A 23 -11.04 7.53 10.30
C ARG A 23 -12.00 7.28 9.15
N THR A 24 -12.16 8.26 8.26
CA THR A 24 -12.98 8.11 7.04
C THR A 24 -12.51 6.93 6.19
N LEU A 25 -11.20 6.77 5.99
CA LEU A 25 -10.67 5.62 5.23
C LEU A 25 -10.96 4.28 5.90
N ARG A 26 -10.91 4.22 7.23
CA ARG A 26 -11.26 2.99 7.99
C ARG A 26 -12.76 2.70 7.92
N GLU A 27 -13.60 3.71 8.03
CA GLU A 27 -15.06 3.58 7.93
C GLU A 27 -15.50 3.22 6.51
N ALA A 28 -14.77 3.68 5.49
CA ALA A 28 -15.00 3.37 4.09
C ALA A 28 -14.38 2.04 3.64
N HIS A 29 -13.64 1.33 4.50
CA HIS A 29 -13.06 0.02 4.18
C HIS A 29 -14.16 -0.95 3.76
N ARG A 30 -13.94 -1.64 2.64
CA ARG A 30 -14.79 -2.74 2.17
C ARG A 30 -13.94 -3.97 1.96
N GLU A 31 -14.35 -5.09 2.55
CA GLU A 31 -13.64 -6.37 2.44
C GLU A 31 -13.63 -6.89 0.98
N GLU A 32 -14.73 -6.68 0.25
CA GLU A 32 -14.86 -6.97 -1.18
C GLU A 32 -13.77 -6.30 -2.05
N ASN A 33 -13.24 -5.15 -1.63
CA ASN A 33 -12.17 -4.46 -2.34
C ASN A 33 -10.82 -5.17 -2.19
N LEU A 34 -10.66 -6.09 -1.23
CA LEU A 34 -9.42 -6.83 -1.04
C LEU A 34 -9.05 -7.62 -2.30
N GLU A 35 -10.00 -8.23 -2.99
CA GLU A 35 -9.70 -8.99 -4.22
C GLU A 35 -9.19 -8.11 -5.36
N ALA A 36 -9.50 -6.81 -5.33
CA ALA A 36 -9.08 -5.84 -6.33
C ALA A 36 -7.78 -5.10 -5.99
N VAL A 37 -7.22 -5.27 -4.78
CA VAL A 37 -6.00 -4.54 -4.41
C VAL A 37 -4.79 -5.05 -5.19
N MET A 38 -4.02 -4.12 -5.76
CA MET A 38 -2.89 -4.43 -6.64
C MET A 38 -1.79 -5.26 -5.96
N CYS A 39 -1.57 -5.10 -4.65
CA CYS A 39 -0.52 -5.83 -3.92
C CYS A 39 -0.74 -7.35 -3.83
N ARG A 40 -1.88 -7.87 -4.29
CA ARG A 40 -2.11 -9.32 -4.39
C ARG A 40 -1.53 -9.96 -5.64
N SER A 41 -1.34 -9.18 -6.70
CA SER A 41 -0.94 -9.69 -8.03
C SER A 41 0.27 -8.97 -8.61
N LEU A 42 0.63 -7.81 -8.06
CA LEU A 42 1.74 -6.99 -8.52
C LEU A 42 2.75 -6.77 -7.39
N LEU A 43 4.01 -6.65 -7.77
CA LEU A 43 5.11 -6.23 -6.91
C LEU A 43 5.71 -4.94 -7.43
N SER A 44 6.24 -4.13 -6.52
CA SER A 44 7.05 -2.96 -6.89
C SER A 44 8.52 -3.27 -6.69
N VAL A 45 9.36 -2.87 -7.64
CA VAL A 45 10.81 -3.09 -7.59
C VAL A 45 11.52 -1.76 -7.79
N ASP A 46 12.44 -1.42 -6.88
CA ASP A 46 13.24 -0.20 -7.04
C ASP A 46 14.42 -0.39 -8.00
N TRP A 47 15.09 0.71 -8.33
CA TRP A 47 16.22 0.72 -9.28
C TRP A 47 17.43 -0.10 -8.82
N GLN A 48 17.53 -0.43 -7.51
CA GLN A 48 18.58 -1.30 -6.96
C GLN A 48 18.17 -2.77 -6.93
N GLY A 49 16.95 -3.07 -7.38
CA GLY A 49 16.34 -4.39 -7.42
C GLY A 49 15.66 -4.81 -6.13
N TRP A 50 15.49 -3.94 -5.13
CA TRP A 50 14.77 -4.30 -3.90
C TRP A 50 13.27 -4.40 -4.16
N VAL A 51 12.62 -5.35 -3.49
CA VAL A 51 11.21 -5.69 -3.75
C VAL A 51 10.32 -5.23 -2.61
N TYR A 52 9.13 -4.76 -2.98
CA TYR A 52 8.09 -4.25 -2.10
C TYR A 52 6.74 -4.81 -2.56
N ASP A 53 5.79 -5.01 -1.65
CA ASP A 53 4.46 -5.54 -2.01
C ASP A 53 3.64 -4.57 -2.88
N CYS A 54 3.96 -3.26 -2.83
CA CYS A 54 3.36 -2.24 -3.70
C CYS A 54 4.23 -0.98 -3.79
N ASP A 55 3.85 -0.07 -4.68
CA ASP A 55 4.48 1.24 -4.87
C ASP A 55 4.40 2.11 -3.60
N PHE A 56 3.30 2.07 -2.85
CA PHE A 56 3.19 2.79 -1.58
C PHE A 56 4.09 2.22 -0.49
N ASN A 57 4.25 0.89 -0.45
CA ASN A 57 5.24 0.26 0.41
C ASN A 57 6.66 0.68 0.02
N GLN A 58 6.97 0.78 -1.28
CA GLN A 58 8.23 1.34 -1.76
C GLN A 58 8.42 2.80 -1.32
N MET A 59 7.41 3.65 -1.47
CA MET A 59 7.46 5.06 -1.03
C MET A 59 7.65 5.23 0.49
N LEU A 60 7.27 4.22 1.28
CA LEU A 60 7.41 4.20 2.73
C LEU A 60 8.64 3.42 3.22
N GLY A 61 9.41 2.81 2.31
CA GLY A 61 10.54 1.96 2.67
C GLY A 61 10.12 0.69 3.41
N LEU A 62 8.96 0.12 3.11
CA LEU A 62 8.41 -1.11 3.68
C LEU A 62 8.71 -2.30 2.74
N PRO A 63 9.85 -2.98 2.89
CA PRO A 63 10.22 -4.04 1.96
C PRO A 63 9.27 -5.24 2.06
N LEU A 64 9.15 -5.98 0.96
CA LEU A 64 8.57 -7.32 0.97
C LEU A 64 9.39 -8.17 1.95
N ARG A 65 8.69 -8.86 2.85
CA ARG A 65 9.30 -9.74 3.84
C ARG A 65 9.13 -11.18 3.41
N LEU A 66 10.19 -11.95 3.61
CA LEU A 66 10.17 -13.40 3.53
C LEU A 66 10.51 -13.95 4.93
N PRO A 67 10.03 -15.15 5.30
CA PRO A 67 10.26 -15.72 6.63
C PRO A 67 11.74 -15.69 7.06
N GLU A 68 12.65 -15.90 6.12
CA GLU A 68 14.08 -15.99 6.36
C GLU A 68 14.87 -14.69 6.09
N ARG A 69 14.25 -13.64 5.52
CA ARG A 69 14.93 -12.39 5.15
C ARG A 69 14.06 -11.15 5.34
N ALA A 70 14.62 -10.15 6.02
CA ALA A 70 13.96 -8.87 6.24
C ALA A 70 13.87 -7.98 4.98
N ARG A 71 14.70 -8.24 3.96
CA ARG A 71 14.71 -7.51 2.69
C ARG A 71 15.27 -8.42 1.60
N VAL A 72 14.67 -8.36 0.41
CA VAL A 72 15.04 -9.23 -0.72
C VAL A 72 15.16 -8.46 -2.02
N LYS A 73 16.03 -8.94 -2.91
CA LYS A 73 16.14 -8.45 -4.28
C LYS A 73 15.32 -9.32 -5.22
N ILE A 74 14.94 -8.76 -6.37
CA ILE A 74 14.18 -9.48 -7.40
C ILE A 74 14.91 -10.74 -7.89
N ALA A 75 16.25 -10.72 -7.92
CA ALA A 75 17.06 -11.88 -8.24
C ALA A 75 16.89 -13.05 -7.25
N ASP A 76 16.58 -12.76 -5.97
CA ASP A 76 16.31 -13.78 -4.95
C ASP A 76 14.93 -14.45 -5.11
N LEU A 77 14.04 -13.88 -5.94
CA LEU A 77 12.67 -14.35 -6.15
C LEU A 77 12.50 -15.23 -7.39
N VAL A 78 13.54 -15.34 -8.22
CA VAL A 78 13.49 -16.15 -9.44
C VAL A 78 13.24 -17.60 -9.09
N GLY A 79 12.17 -18.18 -9.65
CA GLY A 79 11.77 -19.57 -9.41
C GLY A 79 11.11 -19.81 -8.04
N ARG A 80 10.83 -18.75 -7.28
CA ARG A 80 10.11 -18.85 -6.00
C ARG A 80 8.64 -18.55 -6.19
N ASP A 81 7.79 -19.39 -5.60
CA ASP A 81 6.37 -19.09 -5.46
C ASP A 81 6.14 -18.20 -4.23
N LEU A 82 5.39 -17.11 -4.43
CA LEU A 82 5.00 -16.16 -3.39
C LEU A 82 3.53 -16.28 -3.01
N ALA A 83 2.79 -17.24 -3.58
CA ALA A 83 1.42 -17.50 -3.20
C ALA A 83 1.32 -17.73 -1.68
N GLY A 84 0.42 -16.99 -1.03
CA GLY A 84 0.22 -17.03 0.41
C GLY A 84 1.28 -16.28 1.23
N ASN A 85 2.27 -15.64 0.61
CA ASN A 85 3.20 -14.79 1.35
C ASN A 85 2.46 -13.58 1.95
N PRO A 86 2.60 -13.29 3.26
CA PRO A 86 1.94 -12.13 3.86
C PRO A 86 2.42 -10.80 3.27
N ILE A 87 1.47 -9.92 2.98
CA ILE A 87 1.73 -8.55 2.52
C ILE A 87 1.99 -7.65 3.74
N ALA A 88 3.02 -6.81 3.68
CA ALA A 88 3.25 -5.82 4.72
C ALA A 88 2.19 -4.72 4.67
N VAL A 89 1.35 -4.62 5.72
CA VAL A 89 0.24 -3.66 5.80
C VAL A 89 0.50 -2.56 6.83
N MET A 90 0.04 -1.35 6.52
CA MET A 90 0.07 -0.17 7.40
C MET A 90 -1.19 0.69 7.18
N ASN A 91 -1.32 1.81 7.89
CA ASN A 91 -2.48 2.70 7.81
C ASN A 91 -2.85 3.11 6.36
N HIS A 92 -1.88 3.30 5.47
CA HIS A 92 -2.16 3.70 4.10
C HIS A 92 -2.97 2.66 3.31
N CYS A 93 -2.93 1.38 3.69
CA CYS A 93 -3.68 0.30 3.01
C CYS A 93 -5.20 0.53 3.05
N TYR A 94 -5.71 1.24 4.06
CA TYR A 94 -7.11 1.64 4.09
C TYR A 94 -7.50 2.51 2.89
N GLY A 95 -6.57 3.29 2.33
CA GLY A 95 -6.79 4.03 1.09
C GLY A 95 -7.12 3.11 -0.09
N CYS A 96 -6.40 1.99 -0.23
CA CYS A 96 -6.63 1.00 -1.27
C CYS A 96 -7.97 0.27 -1.07
N THR A 97 -8.27 -0.17 0.14
CA THR A 97 -9.51 -0.92 0.44
C THR A 97 -10.75 -0.06 0.55
N ALA A 98 -10.62 1.25 0.75
CA ALA A 98 -11.73 2.20 0.67
C ALA A 98 -12.13 2.53 -0.79
N GLY A 99 -11.44 1.96 -1.79
CA GLY A 99 -11.69 2.21 -3.21
C GLY A 99 -11.14 3.54 -3.71
N GLN A 100 -10.28 4.22 -2.92
CA GLN A 100 -9.75 5.56 -3.22
C GLN A 100 -8.24 5.56 -3.51
N GLY A 101 -7.60 4.39 -3.43
CA GLY A 101 -6.16 4.21 -3.54
C GLY A 101 -5.72 3.98 -4.98
N SER A 102 -5.04 4.98 -5.53
CA SER A 102 -4.40 5.00 -6.85
C SER A 102 -5.34 4.90 -8.06
N SER A 103 -5.66 6.09 -8.58
CA SER A 103 -5.79 6.39 -10.02
C SER A 103 -7.07 6.13 -10.82
N CYS A 104 -8.07 5.30 -10.47
CA CYS A 104 -9.20 5.09 -11.42
C CYS A 104 -10.63 4.97 -10.84
N GLY A 105 -10.85 4.99 -9.52
CA GLY A 105 -12.19 4.76 -8.93
C GLY A 105 -12.77 5.92 -8.12
N GLY A 106 -12.19 7.11 -8.23
CA GLY A 106 -12.51 8.22 -7.32
C GLY A 106 -13.94 8.72 -7.48
N ALA A 107 -14.83 8.38 -6.54
CA ALA A 107 -15.95 9.23 -6.17
C ALA A 107 -16.40 8.91 -4.74
N LEU A 108 -15.97 9.73 -3.77
CA LEU A 108 -16.83 10.03 -2.63
C LEU A 108 -17.63 11.24 -3.07
N ALA A 109 -18.90 11.03 -3.43
CA ALA A 109 -19.86 12.12 -3.45
C ALA A 109 -20.00 12.62 -2.01
N ALA A 110 -19.89 13.94 -1.85
CA ALA A 110 -20.30 14.63 -0.64
C ALA A 110 -21.82 14.58 -0.48
#